data_AF-A0A558GID5-F1
#
_entry.id   AF-A0A558GID5-F1
#
_cell.length_a   1.000
_cell.length_b   1.000
_cell.length_c   1.000
_cell.angle_alpha   90.00
_cell.angle_beta   90.00
_cell.angle_gamma   90.00
#
_symmetry.space_group_name_H-M   'P 1'
#
loop_
_entity.id
_entity.type
_entity.pdbx_description
1 polymer ?
#
loop_
_entity_poly.entity_id
_entity_poly.type
_entity_poly.pdbx_seq_one_letter_code
_entity_poly.pdbx_strand_id
1 'polypeptide(L)'
;MSVTKSEKNTENPHPELPQLLAGEKLLTLKEVAERLDLPITRVFDLLNARKFIVWRNAEGERLVPEAFFNAKGVISKHVSGVITVLSDNGWGDNEILAHLFTEDDSLPGRPIDALHGHLAREVIRRAQASAF
;
A
#
# COMPACT_ATOMS: atom_id res chain seq x y z
N MET A 1 17.92 38.57 2.42
CA MET A 1 17.34 38.02 1.18
C MET A 1 17.37 36.52 1.28
N SER A 2 16.20 35.92 1.47
CA SER A 2 16.01 34.48 1.60
C SER A 2 16.06 33.84 0.22
N VAL A 3 16.85 32.77 0.07
CA VAL A 3 16.60 31.76 -0.97
C VAL A 3 16.49 30.41 -0.28
N THR A 4 15.25 29.98 -0.24
CA THR A 4 14.71 28.65 0.03
C THR A 4 15.31 27.64 -0.95
N LYS A 5 15.83 26.51 -0.46
CA LYS A 5 15.29 25.18 -0.77
C LYS A 5 15.92 24.14 0.15
N SER A 6 15.09 23.60 1.03
CA SER A 6 15.41 22.44 1.84
C SER A 6 15.47 21.23 0.90
N GLU A 7 16.67 20.83 0.50
CA GLU A 7 16.95 19.50 -0.05
C GLU A 7 16.93 18.50 1.09
N LYS A 8 15.73 18.08 1.51
CA LYS A 8 15.59 16.85 2.28
C LYS A 8 15.46 15.72 1.28
N ASN A 9 16.62 15.15 0.96
CA ASN A 9 16.77 13.86 0.32
C ASN A 9 15.83 12.87 1.06
N THR A 10 14.76 12.44 0.40
CA THR A 10 13.83 11.43 0.93
C THR A 10 14.56 10.09 0.90
N GLU A 11 15.38 9.85 1.92
CA GLU A 11 15.90 8.52 2.22
C GLU A 11 14.69 7.61 2.37
N ASN A 12 14.49 6.74 1.39
CA ASN A 12 13.46 5.73 1.43
C ASN A 12 13.86 4.76 2.55
N PRO A 13 13.11 4.63 3.67
CA PRO A 13 13.52 3.76 4.79
C PRO A 13 13.59 2.28 4.40
N HIS A 14 13.08 1.92 3.20
CA HIS A 14 13.22 0.61 2.59
C HIS A 14 13.80 0.72 1.16
N PRO A 15 15.13 0.57 0.98
CA PRO A 15 15.77 0.65 -0.33
C PRO A 15 15.33 -0.47 -1.29
N GLU A 16 14.77 -1.56 -0.76
CA GLU A 16 14.35 -2.73 -1.53
C GLU A 16 12.92 -2.64 -2.09
N LEU A 17 12.13 -1.62 -1.69
CA LEU A 17 10.76 -1.44 -2.17
C LEU A 17 10.62 -1.43 -3.70
N PRO A 18 11.48 -0.73 -4.46
CA PRO A 18 11.42 -0.79 -5.92
C PRO A 18 11.58 -2.22 -6.44
N GLN A 19 12.44 -3.03 -5.79
CA GLN A 19 12.67 -4.42 -6.19
C GLN A 19 11.49 -5.32 -5.84
N LEU A 20 10.87 -5.12 -4.66
CA LEU A 20 9.67 -5.85 -4.24
C LEU A 20 8.49 -5.58 -5.18
N LEU A 21 8.36 -4.35 -5.67
CA LEU A 21 7.27 -3.94 -6.56
C LEU A 21 7.61 -4.08 -8.06
N ALA A 22 8.85 -4.38 -8.44
CA ALA A 22 9.26 -4.46 -9.84
C ALA A 22 8.53 -5.57 -10.64
N GLY A 23 8.15 -6.65 -9.96
CA GLY A 23 7.35 -7.74 -10.55
C GLY A 23 5.84 -7.52 -10.49
N GLU A 24 5.39 -6.44 -9.84
CA GLU A 24 3.98 -6.18 -9.59
C GLU A 24 3.37 -5.28 -10.67
N LYS A 25 2.09 -5.52 -10.97
CA LYS A 25 1.35 -4.58 -11.79
C LYS A 25 0.91 -3.39 -10.94
N LEU A 26 1.36 -2.21 -11.34
CA LEU A 26 1.10 -0.95 -10.67
C LEU A 26 0.16 -0.09 -11.53
N LEU A 27 -0.81 0.55 -10.88
CA LEU A 27 -1.83 1.38 -11.51
C LEU A 27 -1.65 2.83 -11.06
N THR A 28 -1.77 3.76 -11.99
CA THR A 28 -1.92 5.19 -11.71
C THR A 28 -3.27 5.47 -11.04
N LEU A 29 -3.40 6.62 -10.38
CA LEU A 29 -4.70 7.03 -9.79
C LEU A 29 -5.82 7.17 -10.84
N LYS A 30 -5.48 7.43 -12.11
CA LYS A 30 -6.44 7.48 -13.22
C LYS A 30 -6.95 6.09 -13.56
N GLU A 31 -6.05 5.11 -13.71
CA GLU A 31 -6.43 3.72 -13.95
C GLU A 31 -7.23 3.14 -12.79
N VAL A 32 -6.93 3.54 -11.54
CA VAL A 32 -7.75 3.18 -10.38
C VAL A 32 -9.16 3.77 -10.47
N ALA A 33 -9.29 5.02 -10.92
CA ALA A 33 -10.58 5.66 -11.11
C ALA A 33 -11.43 4.92 -12.15
N GLU A 34 -10.83 4.58 -13.30
CA GLU A 34 -11.46 3.80 -14.37
C GLU A 34 -11.85 2.40 -13.86
N ARG A 35 -10.97 1.72 -13.13
CA ARG A 35 -11.21 0.38 -12.61
C ARG A 35 -12.36 0.32 -11.60
N LEU A 36 -12.46 1.33 -10.75
CA LEU A 36 -13.51 1.41 -9.74
C LEU A 36 -14.82 1.99 -10.30
N ASP A 37 -14.82 2.46 -11.55
CA ASP A 37 -15.91 3.26 -12.13
C ASP A 37 -16.29 4.45 -11.23
N LEU A 38 -15.25 5.16 -10.75
CA LEU A 38 -15.40 6.29 -9.84
C LEU A 38 -14.74 7.56 -10.40
N PRO A 39 -15.28 8.74 -10.11
CA PRO A 39 -14.58 9.99 -10.35
C PRO A 39 -13.23 10.01 -9.61
N ILE A 40 -12.19 10.61 -10.21
CA ILE A 40 -10.86 10.70 -9.60
C ILE A 40 -10.88 11.40 -8.23
N THR A 41 -11.82 12.31 -7.99
CA THR A 41 -12.04 12.95 -6.68
C THR A 41 -12.40 11.93 -5.60
N ARG A 42 -13.24 10.94 -5.91
CA ARG A 42 -13.56 9.84 -5.00
C ARG A 42 -12.37 8.93 -4.74
N VAL A 43 -11.49 8.75 -5.73
CA VAL A 43 -10.22 8.03 -5.52
C VAL A 43 -9.33 8.78 -4.52
N PHE A 44 -9.25 10.11 -4.62
CA PHE A 44 -8.54 10.92 -3.63
C PHE A 44 -9.20 10.87 -2.25
N ASP A 45 -10.53 10.89 -2.16
CA ASP A 45 -11.24 10.71 -0.88
C ASP A 45 -10.85 9.40 -0.20
N LEU A 46 -10.83 8.29 -0.97
CA LEU A 46 -10.45 6.97 -0.48
C LEU A 46 -8.98 6.90 -0.05
N LEU A 47 -8.09 7.56 -0.79
CA LEU A 47 -6.67 7.67 -0.43
C LEU A 47 -6.48 8.48 0.86
N ASN A 48 -7.17 9.62 1.00
CA ASN A 48 -7.13 10.45 2.21
C ASN A 48 -7.72 9.71 3.42
N ALA A 49 -8.73 8.87 3.20
CA ALA A 49 -9.31 8.00 4.22
C ALA A 49 -8.50 6.71 4.47
N ARG A 50 -7.28 6.60 3.90
CA ARG A 50 -6.37 5.44 3.96
C ARG A 50 -7.05 4.10 3.66
N LYS A 51 -8.02 4.08 2.75
CA LYS A 51 -8.65 2.82 2.28
C LYS A 51 -7.69 1.99 1.43
N PHE A 52 -6.73 2.66 0.82
CA PHE A 52 -5.54 2.10 0.19
C PHE A 52 -4.42 3.14 0.30
N ILE A 53 -3.21 2.74 -0.05
CA ILE A 53 -2.01 3.59 -0.05
C ILE A 53 -1.35 3.59 -1.42
N VAL A 54 -0.37 4.48 -1.61
CA VAL A 54 0.39 4.59 -2.87
C VAL A 54 1.87 4.43 -2.61
N TRP A 55 2.56 3.80 -3.54
CA TRP A 55 4.01 3.95 -3.67
C TRP A 55 4.30 5.23 -4.46
N ARG A 56 5.30 6.00 -4.02
CA ARG A 56 5.86 7.09 -4.83
C ARG A 56 7.18 6.63 -5.42
N ASN A 57 7.23 6.50 -6.74
CA ASN A 57 8.46 6.12 -7.44
C ASN A 57 9.50 7.26 -7.42
N ALA A 58 10.68 6.99 -7.97
CA ALA A 58 11.78 7.98 -8.06
C ALA A 58 11.41 9.24 -8.86
N GLU A 59 10.42 9.15 -9.75
CA GLU A 59 9.90 10.25 -10.57
C GLU A 59 8.79 11.05 -9.85
N GLY A 60 8.38 10.61 -8.66
CA GLY A 60 7.33 11.23 -7.86
C GLY A 60 5.89 10.84 -8.25
N GLU A 61 5.74 9.87 -9.15
CA GLU A 61 4.44 9.35 -9.57
C GLU A 61 3.83 8.47 -8.48
N ARG A 62 2.50 8.59 -8.29
CA ARG A 62 1.74 7.80 -7.32
C ARG A 62 1.18 6.54 -7.98
N LEU A 63 1.66 5.40 -7.52
CA LEU A 63 1.37 4.09 -8.06
C LEU A 63 0.67 3.21 -7.02
N VAL A 64 -0.35 2.48 -7.44
CA VAL A 64 -1.18 1.61 -6.61
C VAL A 64 -0.99 0.16 -7.08
N PRO A 65 -0.54 -0.75 -6.22
CA PRO A 65 -0.48 -2.16 -6.58
C PRO A 65 -1.84 -2.73 -6.96
N GLU A 66 -1.93 -3.42 -8.10
CA GLU A 66 -3.14 -4.12 -8.54
C GLU A 66 -3.56 -5.20 -7.53
N ALA A 67 -2.60 -5.75 -6.79
CA ALA A 67 -2.84 -6.69 -5.69
C ALA A 67 -3.71 -6.10 -4.56
N PHE A 68 -4.01 -4.80 -4.52
CA PHE A 68 -4.98 -4.25 -3.56
C PHE A 68 -6.43 -4.55 -3.93
N PHE A 69 -6.70 -4.90 -5.19
CA PHE A 69 -8.03 -5.18 -5.70
C PHE A 69 -8.32 -6.67 -5.61
N ASN A 70 -9.56 -7.01 -5.26
CA ASN A 70 -10.01 -8.41 -5.25
C ASN A 70 -10.49 -8.84 -6.66
N ALA A 71 -10.90 -10.10 -6.79
CA ALA A 71 -11.43 -10.66 -8.04
C ALA A 71 -12.68 -9.93 -8.61
N LYS A 72 -13.36 -9.10 -7.81
CA LYS A 72 -14.50 -8.27 -8.25
C LYS A 72 -14.06 -6.89 -8.74
N GLY A 73 -12.76 -6.61 -8.78
CA GLY A 73 -12.22 -5.32 -9.23
C GLY A 73 -12.37 -4.18 -8.23
N VAL A 74 -12.77 -4.46 -6.99
CA VAL A 74 -12.86 -3.45 -5.92
C VAL A 74 -11.72 -3.61 -4.92
N ILE A 75 -11.36 -2.55 -4.22
CA ILE A 75 -10.36 -2.60 -3.15
C ILE A 75 -10.79 -3.63 -2.10
N SER A 76 -9.89 -4.55 -1.77
CA SER A 76 -10.17 -5.59 -0.78
C SER A 76 -10.38 -4.97 0.60
N LYS A 77 -11.50 -5.33 1.25
CA LYS A 77 -11.80 -4.88 2.62
C LYS A 77 -10.72 -5.29 3.62
N HIS A 78 -10.05 -6.43 3.40
CA HIS A 78 -9.00 -6.92 4.29
C HIS A 78 -7.72 -6.10 4.09
N VAL A 79 -7.40 -5.74 2.83
CA VAL A 79 -6.29 -4.83 2.52
C VAL A 79 -6.53 -3.47 3.17
N SER A 80 -7.73 -2.90 3.02
CA SER A 80 -8.06 -1.65 3.72
C SER A 80 -7.94 -1.78 5.25
N GLY A 81 -8.37 -2.92 5.80
CA GLY A 81 -8.31 -3.19 7.24
C GLY A 81 -6.88 -3.25 7.78
N VAL A 82 -5.98 -3.99 7.11
CA VAL A 82 -4.58 -4.10 7.55
C VAL A 82 -3.84 -2.77 7.41
N ILE A 83 -4.09 -2.01 6.33
CA ILE A 83 -3.52 -0.68 6.14
C ILE A 83 -3.95 0.25 7.26
N THR A 84 -5.23 0.23 7.63
CA THR A 84 -5.76 1.05 8.74
C THR A 84 -5.07 0.69 10.05
N VAL A 85 -5.00 -0.61 10.38
CA VAL A 85 -4.32 -1.09 11.59
C VAL A 85 -2.86 -0.62 11.64
N LEU A 86 -2.08 -0.83 10.59
CA LEU A 86 -0.66 -0.45 10.59
C LEU A 86 -0.48 1.07 10.64
N SER A 87 -1.32 1.81 9.90
CA SER A 87 -1.30 3.29 9.91
C SER A 87 -1.64 3.86 11.29
N ASP A 88 -2.63 3.29 11.99
CA ASP A 88 -3.04 3.72 13.32
C ASP A 88 -1.92 3.51 14.36
N ASN A 89 -1.01 2.57 14.10
CA ASN A 89 0.18 2.31 14.91
C ASN A 89 1.43 3.05 14.40
N GLY A 90 1.26 4.04 13.52
CA GLY A 90 2.31 4.97 13.12
C GLY A 90 3.18 4.51 11.94
N TRP A 91 2.84 3.38 11.29
CA TRP A 91 3.59 2.92 10.13
C TRP A 91 3.38 3.84 8.92
N GLY A 92 4.45 4.15 8.18
CA GLY A 92 4.40 4.88 6.93
C GLY A 92 3.97 4.02 5.74
N ASP A 93 3.51 4.66 4.66
CA ASP A 93 3.02 3.95 3.46
C ASP A 93 4.07 3.00 2.87
N ASN A 94 5.33 3.43 2.84
CA ASN A 94 6.45 2.64 2.33
C ASN A 94 6.73 1.42 3.24
N GLU A 95 6.65 1.58 4.56
CA GLU A 95 6.84 0.48 5.52
C GLU A 95 5.71 -0.55 5.39
N ILE A 96 4.47 -0.09 5.25
CA ILE A 96 3.30 -0.95 5.03
C ILE A 96 3.45 -1.72 3.72
N LEU A 97 3.84 -1.04 2.62
CA LEU A 97 4.09 -1.71 1.34
C LEU A 97 5.20 -2.75 1.46
N ALA A 98 6.32 -2.42 2.12
CA ALA A 98 7.42 -3.36 2.28
C ALA A 98 6.96 -4.61 3.03
N HIS A 99 6.22 -4.41 4.13
CA HIS A 99 5.66 -5.51 4.91
C HIS A 99 4.69 -6.37 4.11
N LEU A 100 3.77 -5.77 3.34
CA LEU A 100 2.75 -6.52 2.60
C LEU A 100 3.32 -7.35 1.44
N PHE A 101 4.41 -6.89 0.82
CA PHE A 101 5.01 -7.51 -0.36
C PHE A 101 6.27 -8.34 -0.06
N THR A 102 6.75 -8.36 1.19
CA THR A 102 7.82 -9.25 1.63
C THR A 102 7.25 -10.62 2.01
N GLU A 103 7.91 -11.71 1.61
CA GLU A 103 7.53 -13.05 2.04
C GLU A 103 7.69 -13.17 3.57
N ASP A 104 6.69 -13.74 4.22
CA ASP A 104 6.72 -14.00 5.66
C ASP A 104 6.77 -15.51 5.85
N ASP A 105 7.87 -16.05 6.37
CA ASP A 105 8.06 -17.49 6.61
C ASP A 105 6.98 -18.09 7.53
N SER A 106 6.28 -17.25 8.29
CA SER A 106 5.17 -17.69 9.14
C SER A 106 3.81 -17.72 8.41
N LEU A 107 3.75 -17.28 7.14
CA LEU A 107 2.61 -17.39 6.22
C LEU A 107 3.01 -18.24 5.00
N PRO A 108 2.06 -18.89 4.31
CA PRO A 108 2.33 -19.44 2.99
C PRO A 108 2.41 -18.28 1.97
N GLY A 109 3.59 -17.66 1.87
CA GLY A 109 3.90 -16.58 0.92
C GLY A 109 3.75 -15.19 1.51
N ARG A 110 3.41 -14.21 0.66
CA ARG A 110 3.38 -12.79 1.04
C ARG A 110 2.05 -12.44 1.73
N PRO A 111 2.05 -11.54 2.72
CA PRO A 111 0.81 -11.09 3.37
C PRO A 111 -0.24 -10.57 2.38
N ILE A 112 0.18 -9.87 1.32
CA ILE A 112 -0.75 -9.34 0.31
C ILE A 112 -1.57 -10.42 -0.39
N ASP A 113 -0.95 -11.56 -0.72
CA ASP A 113 -1.61 -12.67 -1.39
C ASP A 113 -2.60 -13.37 -0.43
N ALA A 114 -2.19 -13.51 0.83
CA ALA A 114 -3.01 -14.10 1.89
C ALA A 114 -4.28 -13.28 2.23
N LEU A 115 -4.26 -11.96 2.03
CA LEU A 115 -5.40 -11.05 2.29
C LEU A 115 -6.61 -11.28 1.37
N HIS A 116 -6.41 -11.92 0.22
CA HIS A 116 -7.49 -12.31 -0.69
C HIS A 116 -8.06 -13.69 -0.40
N GLY A 117 -7.39 -14.46 0.44
CA GLY A 117 -7.76 -15.83 0.81
C GLY A 117 -8.38 -15.95 2.20
N HIS A 118 -8.45 -17.20 2.66
CA HIS A 118 -8.95 -17.57 3.99
C HIS A 118 -8.01 -17.12 5.12
N LEU A 119 -6.76 -16.79 4.80
CA LEU A 119 -5.73 -16.38 5.77
C LEU A 119 -5.76 -14.89 6.11
N ALA A 120 -6.62 -14.09 5.48
CA ALA A 120 -6.69 -12.65 5.69
C ALA A 120 -6.85 -12.24 7.17
N ARG A 121 -7.62 -13.02 7.94
CA ARG A 121 -7.78 -12.79 9.39
C ARG A 121 -6.48 -12.96 10.17
N GLU A 122 -5.67 -13.96 9.81
CA GLU A 122 -4.39 -14.20 10.46
C GLU A 122 -3.39 -13.10 10.15
N VAL A 123 -3.37 -12.62 8.89
CA VAL A 123 -2.56 -11.45 8.50
C VAL A 123 -2.93 -10.22 9.33
N ILE A 124 -4.22 -9.92 9.47
CA ILE A 124 -4.68 -8.77 10.27
C ILE A 124 -4.30 -8.93 11.74
N ARG A 125 -4.48 -10.13 12.32
CA ARG A 125 -4.11 -10.41 13.71
C ARG A 125 -2.61 -10.22 13.96
N ARG A 126 -1.76 -10.57 12.99
CA ARG A 126 -0.31 -10.38 13.09
C ARG A 126 0.10 -8.93 12.92
N ALA A 127 -0.49 -8.22 11.96
CA ALA A 127 -0.29 -6.79 11.82
C ALA A 127 -0.64 -6.05 13.13
N GLN A 128 -1.69 -6.47 13.82
CA GLN A 128 -2.02 -5.96 15.16
C GLN A 128 -0.92 -6.32 16.19
N ALA A 129 -0.39 -7.54 16.17
CA ALA A 129 0.67 -7.96 17.09
C ALA A 129 2.01 -7.24 16.85
N SER A 130 2.34 -6.93 15.59
CA SER A 130 3.54 -6.14 15.21
C SER A 130 3.42 -4.65 15.51
N ALA A 131 2.22 -4.21 15.90
CA ALA A 131 1.88 -2.83 16.18
C ALA A 131 1.99 -2.44 17.67
N PHE A 132 2.23 -3.43 18.56
CA PHE A 132 2.37 -3.23 20.02
C PHE A 132 3.83 -3.21 20.48
#